data_AF-A0A284RD99-F1
#
_entry.id   AF-A0A284RD99-F1
#
_cell.length_a   1.000
_cell.length_b   1.000
_cell.length_c   1.000
_cell.angle_alpha   90.00
_cell.angle_beta   90.00
_cell.angle_gamma   90.00
#
_symmetry.space_group_name_H-M   'P 1'
#
loop_
_entity.id
_entity.type
_entity.pdbx_description
1 polymer ?
#
loop_
_entity_poly.entity_id
_entity_poly.type
_entity_poly.pdbx_seq_one_letter_code
_entity_poly.pdbx_strand_id
1 'polypeptide(L)'
;MPTDQPLTWRDFLDNPNPLLAALAREIRDTPAQVWAHRKYYSLHQEELQDKARTHAHVWQERNWNLLAGEQTILMERAQASQACYHASKQQELVDKEKLWHKKKKQTLAQSFQI
;
A
#
# COMPACT_ATOMS: atom_id res chain seq x y z
N MET A 1 35.77 26.12 13.68
CA MET A 1 34.75 26.49 12.67
C MET A 1 33.71 25.40 12.67
N PRO A 2 32.47 25.62 13.13
CA PRO A 2 31.43 24.64 12.88
C PRO A 2 31.08 24.73 11.39
N THR A 3 31.28 23.62 10.69
CA THR A 3 30.87 23.45 9.30
C THR A 3 29.35 23.49 9.22
N ASP A 4 28.80 24.50 8.55
CA ASP A 4 27.38 24.62 8.17
C ASP A 4 26.97 23.59 7.11
N GLN A 5 27.31 22.31 7.34
CA GLN A 5 26.78 21.23 6.52
C GLN A 5 25.42 20.82 7.09
N PRO A 6 24.37 20.78 6.26
CA PRO A 6 23.07 20.30 6.71
C PRO A 6 23.21 18.85 7.17
N LEU A 7 22.85 18.60 8.43
CA LEU A 7 22.81 17.26 9.01
C LEU A 7 21.89 16.37 8.14
N THR A 8 22.41 15.22 7.77
CA THR A 8 21.69 14.20 6.99
C THR A 8 21.24 13.07 7.89
N TRP A 9 20.26 12.28 7.46
CA TRP A 9 19.79 11.12 8.23
C TRP A 9 20.92 10.12 8.56
N ARG A 10 22.01 10.10 7.77
CA ARG A 10 23.16 9.22 7.97
C ARG A 10 23.90 9.53 9.27
N ASP A 11 23.95 10.80 9.64
CA ASP A 11 24.62 11.30 10.85
C ASP A 11 23.91 10.83 12.14
N PHE A 12 22.67 10.33 12.01
CA PHE A 12 21.87 9.85 13.12
C PHE A 12 21.85 8.33 13.27
N LEU A 13 22.50 7.56 12.38
CA LEU A 13 22.48 6.08 12.45
C LEU A 13 23.09 5.53 13.74
N ASP A 14 24.14 6.19 14.24
CA ASP A 14 24.88 5.85 15.45
C ASP A 14 24.58 6.85 16.60
N ASN A 15 23.45 7.58 16.50
CA ASN A 15 23.08 8.55 17.51
C ASN A 15 22.80 7.85 18.86
N PRO A 16 23.29 8.38 20.00
CA PRO A 16 22.99 7.82 21.31
C PRO A 16 21.50 7.90 21.68
N ASN A 17 20.73 8.76 21.02
CA ASN A 17 19.28 8.78 21.13
C ASN A 17 18.67 7.64 20.30
N PRO A 18 18.05 6.63 20.93
CA PRO A 18 17.52 5.46 20.24
C PRO A 18 16.37 5.81 19.27
N LEU A 19 15.63 6.89 19.53
CA LEU A 19 14.57 7.36 18.63
C LEU A 19 15.15 7.89 17.32
N LEU A 20 16.20 8.71 17.40
CA LEU A 20 16.84 9.29 16.22
C LEU A 20 17.54 8.21 15.38
N ALA A 21 18.19 7.25 16.04
CA ALA A 21 18.81 6.10 15.38
C ALA A 21 17.77 5.19 14.70
N ALA A 22 16.61 4.97 15.35
CA ALA A 22 15.52 4.20 14.75
C ALA A 22 14.95 4.89 13.50
N LEU A 23 14.72 6.20 13.55
CA LEU A 23 14.24 6.98 12.40
C LEU A 23 15.24 6.99 11.24
N ALA A 24 16.54 7.12 11.54
CA ALA A 24 17.59 7.05 10.53
C ALA A 24 17.63 5.69 9.82
N ARG A 25 17.46 4.59 10.58
CA ARG A 25 17.38 3.24 10.04
C ARG A 25 16.11 3.05 9.19
N GLU A 26 14.97 3.56 9.64
CA GLU A 26 13.74 3.52 8.85
C GLU A 26 13.93 4.21 7.49
N ILE A 27 14.56 5.39 7.47
CA ILE A 27 14.84 6.12 6.23
C ILE A 27 15.79 5.33 5.32
N ARG A 28 16.84 4.71 5.88
CA ARG A 28 17.79 3.86 5.13
C ARG A 28 17.11 2.67 4.49
N ASP A 29 16.24 2.01 5.24
CA ASP A 29 15.65 0.72 4.87
C ASP A 29 14.35 0.91 4.05
N THR A 30 13.84 2.15 3.95
CA THR A 30 12.70 2.49 3.09
C THR A 30 13.13 2.48 1.62
N PRO A 31 12.50 1.67 0.74
CA PRO A 31 12.81 1.66 -0.68
C PRO A 31 12.58 3.02 -1.33
N ALA A 32 13.45 3.41 -2.28
CA ALA A 32 13.39 4.70 -2.96
C ALA A 32 12.02 4.99 -3.60
N GLN A 33 11.34 3.96 -4.12
CA GLN A 33 9.99 4.07 -4.67
C GLN A 33 8.95 4.45 -3.60
N VAL A 34 9.02 3.84 -2.41
CA VAL A 34 8.14 4.15 -1.28
C VAL A 34 8.39 5.58 -0.80
N TRP A 35 9.66 6.00 -0.76
CA TRP A 35 10.03 7.35 -0.39
C TRP A 35 9.51 8.40 -1.38
N ALA A 36 9.65 8.15 -2.69
CA ALA A 36 9.10 8.99 -3.73
C ALA A 36 7.57 9.07 -3.68
N HIS A 37 6.88 7.95 -3.44
CA HIS A 37 5.43 7.92 -3.23
C HIS A 37 5.03 8.73 -2.00
N ARG A 38 5.67 8.51 -0.84
CA ARG A 38 5.40 9.28 0.40
C ARG A 38 5.56 10.77 0.13
N LYS A 39 6.65 11.19 -0.51
CA LYS A 39 6.90 12.60 -0.85
C LYS A 39 5.84 13.16 -1.80
N TYR A 40 5.46 12.41 -2.83
CA TYR A 40 4.40 12.81 -3.76
C TYR A 40 3.06 13.01 -3.04
N TYR A 41 2.63 12.02 -2.24
CA TYR A 41 1.38 12.11 -1.48
C TYR A 41 1.39 13.27 -0.48
N SER A 42 2.49 13.49 0.24
CA SER A 42 2.60 14.63 1.16
C SER A 42 2.53 15.98 0.45
N LEU A 43 3.15 16.11 -0.72
CA LEU A 43 3.14 17.37 -1.50
C LEU A 43 1.79 17.66 -2.15
N HIS A 44 1.05 16.63 -2.56
CA HIS A 44 -0.18 16.78 -3.35
C HIS A 44 -1.43 16.37 -2.54
N GLN A 45 -1.31 16.31 -1.22
CA GLN A 45 -2.37 15.77 -0.37
C GLN A 45 -3.69 16.53 -0.53
N GLU A 46 -3.64 17.87 -0.50
CA GLU A 46 -4.83 18.72 -0.64
C GLU A 46 -5.47 18.56 -2.03
N GLU A 47 -4.66 18.58 -3.08
CA GLU A 47 -5.14 18.39 -4.46
C GLU A 47 -5.80 17.02 -4.65
N LEU A 48 -5.21 15.96 -4.08
CA LEU A 48 -5.78 14.61 -4.13
C LEU A 48 -7.10 14.52 -3.35
N GLN A 49 -7.19 15.20 -2.20
CA GLN A 49 -8.44 15.26 -1.43
C GLN A 49 -9.53 16.01 -2.19
N ASP A 50 -9.22 17.14 -2.81
CA ASP A 50 -10.21 17.91 -3.57
C ASP A 50 -10.66 17.18 -4.84
N LYS A 51 -9.75 16.50 -5.53
CA LYS A 51 -10.10 15.58 -6.63
C LYS A 51 -11.02 14.45 -6.16
N ALA A 52 -10.73 13.85 -5.00
CA ALA A 52 -11.56 12.80 -4.43
C ALA A 52 -12.96 13.31 -4.05
N ARG A 53 -13.06 14.49 -3.43
CA ARG A 53 -14.34 15.14 -3.09
C ARG A 53 -15.16 15.46 -4.34
N THR A 54 -14.53 16.05 -5.36
CA THR A 54 -15.18 16.39 -6.63
C THR A 54 -15.71 15.13 -7.32
N HIS A 55 -14.90 14.07 -7.38
CA HIS A 55 -15.30 12.81 -7.97
C HIS A 55 -16.47 12.17 -7.20
N ALA A 56 -16.44 12.20 -5.87
CA ALA A 56 -17.53 11.70 -5.05
C ALA A 56 -18.84 12.48 -5.26
N HIS A 57 -18.76 13.81 -5.34
CA HIS A 57 -19.90 14.67 -5.62
C HIS A 57 -20.53 14.36 -6.98
N VAL A 58 -19.72 14.29 -8.04
CA VAL A 58 -20.18 13.95 -9.39
C VAL A 58 -20.82 12.56 -9.43
N TRP A 59 -20.25 11.59 -8.71
CA TRP A 59 -20.84 10.25 -8.58
C TRP A 59 -22.18 10.27 -7.85
N GLN A 60 -22.30 11.03 -6.77
CA GLN A 60 -23.55 11.18 -6.03
C GLN A 60 -24.63 11.84 -6.88
N GLU A 61 -24.34 12.94 -7.58
CA GLU A 61 -25.30 13.59 -8.47
C GLU A 61 -25.76 12.66 -9.60
N ARG A 62 -24.83 11.92 -10.22
CA ARG A 62 -25.18 10.95 -11.26
C ARG A 62 -26.11 9.87 -10.73
N ASN A 63 -25.81 9.32 -9.55
CA ASN A 63 -26.67 8.31 -8.93
C ASN A 63 -28.03 8.87 -8.51
N TRP A 64 -28.08 10.09 -7.97
CA TRP A 64 -29.33 10.72 -7.55
C TRP A 64 -30.30 10.95 -8.72
N ASN A 65 -29.77 11.23 -9.91
CA ASN A 65 -30.57 11.46 -11.12
C ASN A 65 -31.03 10.16 -11.82
N LEU A 66 -30.65 8.98 -11.34
CA LEU A 66 -31.11 7.70 -11.89
C LEU A 66 -32.46 7.30 -11.30
N LEU A 67 -33.28 6.59 -12.09
CA LEU A 67 -34.51 5.99 -11.58
C LEU A 67 -34.17 4.92 -10.53
N ALA A 68 -35.06 4.70 -9.55
CA ALA A 68 -34.81 3.78 -8.43
C ALA A 68 -34.42 2.35 -8.88
N GLY A 69 -34.97 1.87 -10.01
CA GLY A 69 -34.59 0.57 -10.59
C GLY A 69 -33.16 0.54 -11.15
N GLU A 70 -32.70 1.63 -11.75
CA GLU A 70 -31.34 1.74 -12.32
C GLU A 70 -30.28 1.83 -11.22
N GLN A 71 -30.60 2.52 -10.11
CA GLN A 71 -29.73 2.58 -8.93
C GLN A 71 -29.51 1.19 -8.32
N THR A 72 -30.59 0.40 -8.17
CA THR A 72 -30.50 -0.96 -7.63
C THR A 72 -29.63 -1.87 -8.50
N ILE A 73 -29.81 -1.82 -9.82
CA ILE A 73 -29.00 -2.61 -10.78
C ILE A 73 -27.52 -2.26 -10.67
N LEU A 74 -27.17 -0.97 -10.56
CA LEU A 74 -25.77 -0.55 -10.40
C LEU A 74 -25.17 -1.01 -9.07
N MET A 75 -25.93 -0.92 -7.97
CA MET A 75 -25.50 -1.42 -6.67
C MET A 75 -25.25 -2.93 -6.67
N GLU A 76 -26.17 -3.71 -7.23
CA GLU A 76 -26.04 -5.16 -7.34
C GLU A 76 -24.82 -5.54 -8.19
N ARG A 77 -24.59 -4.85 -9.31
CA ARG A 77 -23.40 -5.06 -10.14
C ARG A 77 -22.10 -4.74 -9.41
N ALA A 78 -22.08 -3.63 -8.66
CA ALA A 78 -20.91 -3.23 -7.89
C ALA A 78 -20.61 -4.27 -6.80
N GLN A 79 -21.63 -4.73 -6.08
CA GLN A 79 -21.50 -5.78 -5.07
C GLN A 79 -21.02 -7.11 -5.66
N ALA A 80 -21.60 -7.55 -6.78
CA ALA A 80 -21.18 -8.76 -7.46
C ALA A 80 -19.72 -8.68 -7.93
N SER A 81 -19.33 -7.55 -8.52
CA SER A 81 -17.94 -7.32 -8.96
C SER A 81 -16.96 -7.33 -7.80
N GLN A 82 -17.33 -6.69 -6.69
CA GLN A 82 -16.52 -6.66 -5.47
C GLN A 82 -16.39 -8.06 -4.86
N ALA A 83 -17.48 -8.84 -4.80
CA ALA A 83 -17.45 -10.22 -4.34
C ALA A 83 -16.53 -11.10 -5.20
N CYS A 84 -16.60 -10.97 -6.54
CA CYS A 84 -15.71 -11.68 -7.45
C CYS A 84 -14.24 -11.29 -7.25
N TYR A 85 -13.96 -10.00 -7.07
CA TYR A 85 -12.60 -9.53 -6.78
C TYR A 85 -12.06 -10.13 -5.47
N HIS A 86 -12.85 -10.11 -4.39
CA HIS A 86 -12.44 -10.69 -3.11
C HIS A 86 -12.21 -12.20 -3.21
N ALA A 87 -13.11 -12.93 -3.88
CA ALA A 87 -12.96 -14.37 -4.11
C ALA A 87 -11.66 -14.68 -4.88
N SER A 88 -11.38 -13.93 -5.95
CA SER A 88 -10.13 -14.06 -6.71
C SER A 88 -8.89 -13.79 -5.85
N LYS A 89 -8.92 -12.73 -5.03
CA LYS A 89 -7.81 -12.41 -4.13
C LYS A 89 -7.59 -13.44 -3.03
N GLN A 90 -8.67 -13.99 -2.47
CA GLN A 90 -8.56 -15.09 -1.52
C GLN A 90 -7.93 -16.32 -2.18
N GLN A 91 -8.34 -16.66 -3.39
CA GLN A 91 -7.77 -17.78 -4.14
C GLN A 91 -6.27 -17.56 -4.42
N GLU A 92 -5.87 -16.35 -4.84
CA GLU A 92 -4.47 -15.98 -5.06
C GLU A 92 -3.62 -16.18 -3.80
N LEU A 93 -4.15 -15.81 -2.63
CA LEU A 93 -3.47 -15.99 -1.34
C LEU A 93 -3.33 -17.48 -0.98
N VAL A 94 -4.39 -18.27 -1.16
CA VAL A 94 -4.37 -19.72 -0.93
C VAL A 94 -3.35 -20.40 -1.83
N ASP A 95 -3.26 -20.01 -3.10
CA ASP A 95 -2.31 -20.60 -4.04
C ASP A 95 -0.86 -20.23 -3.70
N LYS A 96 -0.61 -18.99 -3.26
CA LYS A 96 0.70 -18.59 -2.74
C LYS A 96 1.11 -19.38 -1.50
N GLU A 97 0.18 -19.59 -0.57
CA GLU A 97 0.42 -20.38 0.64
C GLU A 97 0.74 -21.84 0.31
N LYS A 98 -0.04 -22.47 -0.57
CA LYS A 98 0.24 -23.83 -1.07
C LYS A 98 1.61 -23.92 -1.73
N LEU A 99 1.97 -22.94 -2.57
CA LEU A 99 3.27 -22.88 -3.22
C LEU A 99 4.41 -22.77 -2.22
N TRP A 100 4.24 -21.93 -1.19
CA TRP A 100 5.22 -21.77 -0.10
C TRP A 100 5.42 -23.09 0.66
N HIS A 101 4.35 -23.78 1.03
CA HIS A 101 4.43 -25.09 1.68
C HIS A 101 5.11 -26.15 0.82
N LYS A 102 4.82 -26.19 -0.49
CA LYS A 102 5.49 -27.11 -1.43
C LYS A 102 7.00 -26.84 -1.49
N LYS A 103 7.40 -25.58 -1.65
CA LYS A 103 8.81 -25.18 -1.65
C LYS A 103 9.49 -25.57 -0.36
N LYS A 104 8.88 -25.27 0.80
CA LYS A 104 9.42 -25.64 2.11
C LYS A 104 9.65 -27.15 2.25
N LYS A 105 8.68 -27.97 1.82
CA LYS A 105 8.82 -29.43 1.81
C LYS A 105 9.95 -29.91 0.89
N GLN A 106 10.10 -29.31 -0.30
CA GLN A 106 11.19 -29.63 -1.22
C GLN A 106 12.56 -29.26 -0.65
N THR A 107 12.70 -28.07 -0.07
CA THR A 107 13.96 -27.64 0.57
C THR A 107 14.33 -28.55 1.74
N LEU A 108 13.35 -28.94 2.58
CA LEU A 108 13.57 -29.91 3.64
C LEU A 108 14.01 -31.27 3.07
N ALA A 109 13.31 -31.79 2.06
CA ALA A 109 13.67 -33.07 1.46
C ALA A 109 15.09 -33.06 0.85
N GLN A 110 15.50 -31.95 0.24
CA GLN A 110 16.85 -31.76 -0.30
C GLN A 110 17.92 -31.67 0.81
N SER A 111 17.58 -31.11 1.98
CA SER A 111 18.51 -31.04 3.11
C SER A 111 18.78 -32.39 3.80
N PHE A 112 17.97 -33.42 3.54
CA PHE A 112 18.16 -34.79 4.05
C PHE A 112 18.84 -35.73 3.03
N GLN A 113 19.24 -35.23 1.86
CA GLN A 113 19.95 -35.99 0.83
C GLN A 113 21.47 -35.67 0.78
N ILE A 114 21.99 -34.99 1.81
CA ILE A 114 23.40 -34.74 2.09
C ILE A 114 23.79 -35.57 3.30
#